data_AF-A0A8T4IBR4-F1
#
_entry.id   AF-A0A8T4IBR4-F1
#
_cell.length_a   1.000
_cell.length_b   1.000
_cell.length_c   1.000
_cell.angle_alpha   90.00
_cell.angle_beta   90.00
_cell.angle_gamma   90.00
#
_symmetry.space_group_name_H-M   'P 1'
#
loop_
_entity.id
_entity.type
_entity.pdbx_description
1 polymer ?
#
loop_
_entity_poly.entity_id
_entity_poly.type
_entity_poly.pdbx_seq_one_letter_code
_entity_poly.pdbx_strand_id
1 'polypeptide(L)' 'CFGVKGSTTADMALPDDVRDAGARPEAWETRKPGSNYLVAPGVDEERYAMKARTFDPPTDEEIAQVLAHAPR' A
#
# COMPACT_ATOMS: atom_id res chain seq x y z
N CYS A 1 5.70 1.74 3.93
CA CYS A 1 5.02 2.51 5.00
C CYS A 1 3.51 2.21 4.99
N PHE A 2 2.96 1.64 6.08
CA PHE A 2 1.53 1.23 6.18
C PHE A 2 0.60 2.31 6.76
N GLY A 3 1.11 3.54 6.89
CA GLY A 3 0.43 4.62 7.58
C GLY A 3 1.02 4.84 8.98
N VAL A 4 1.10 6.11 9.36
CA VAL A 4 1.84 6.56 10.55
C VAL A 4 1.10 7.70 11.23
N LYS A 5 1.43 7.97 12.50
CA LYS A 5 0.81 9.05 13.26
C LYS A 5 1.53 10.38 13.01
N GLY A 6 0.82 11.34 12.43
CA GLY A 6 1.29 12.71 12.21
C GLY A 6 2.38 12.85 11.14
N SER A 7 2.66 14.11 10.78
CA SER A 7 3.61 14.46 9.71
C SER A 7 5.06 14.12 10.07
N THR A 8 5.50 14.36 11.32
CA THR A 8 6.88 14.08 11.74
C THR A 8 7.28 12.62 11.52
N THR A 9 6.38 11.68 11.82
CA THR A 9 6.65 10.25 11.57
C THR A 9 6.59 9.92 10.08
N ALA A 10 5.78 10.65 9.30
CA ALA A 10 5.70 10.49 7.85
C ALA A 10 7.00 10.91 7.16
N ASP A 11 7.61 12.00 7.62
CA ASP A 11 8.88 12.52 7.10
C ASP A 11 10.05 11.55 7.37
N MET A 12 10.00 10.80 8.48
CA MET A 12 11.00 9.75 8.76
C MET A 12 10.73 8.43 8.01
N ALA A 13 9.48 8.18 7.61
CA ALA A 13 9.05 6.89 7.09
C ALA A 13 9.13 6.76 5.56
N LEU A 14 9.23 7.88 4.84
CA LEU A 14 9.33 7.93 3.39
C LEU A 14 10.39 8.96 2.96
N PRO A 15 11.09 8.73 1.85
CA PRO A 15 11.97 9.72 1.24
C PRO A 15 11.24 11.02 0.85
N ASP A 16 11.97 12.14 0.83
CA ASP A 16 11.43 13.48 0.56
C ASP A 16 10.83 13.61 -0.85
N ASP A 17 11.44 13.01 -1.87
CA ASP A 17 10.93 13.02 -3.25
C ASP A 17 9.58 12.28 -3.38
N VAL A 18 9.42 11.17 -2.66
CA VAL A 18 8.16 10.42 -2.57
C VAL A 18 7.09 11.24 -1.85
N ARG A 19 7.49 11.99 -0.81
CA ARG A 19 6.63 12.94 -0.10
C ARG A 19 6.22 14.10 -1.01
N ASP A 20 7.14 14.67 -1.76
CA ASP A 20 6.90 15.79 -2.68
C ASP A 20 5.98 15.38 -3.83
N ALA A 21 6.09 14.13 -4.30
CA ALA A 21 5.17 13.52 -5.25
C ALA A 21 3.77 13.23 -4.68
N GLY A 22 3.50 13.56 -3.41
CA GLY A 22 2.16 13.57 -2.81
C GLY A 22 1.85 12.38 -1.90
N ALA A 23 2.83 11.53 -1.57
CA ALA A 23 2.59 10.45 -0.61
C ALA A 23 2.25 11.02 0.77
N ARG A 24 1.07 10.67 1.32
CA ARG A 24 0.58 11.11 2.63
C ARG A 24 0.13 9.93 3.53
N PRO A 25 1.04 9.10 4.10
CA PRO A 25 0.67 7.98 4.96
C PRO A 25 -0.06 8.39 6.25
N GLU A 26 0.13 9.62 6.72
CA GLU A 26 -0.56 10.21 7.87
C GLU A 26 -2.06 10.47 7.61
N ALA A 27 -2.47 10.56 6.34
CA ALA A 27 -3.86 10.82 5.98
C ALA A 27 -4.82 9.69 6.36
N TRP A 28 -4.31 8.50 6.68
CA TRP A 28 -5.11 7.37 7.17
C TRP A 28 -4.56 6.70 8.43
N GLU A 29 -3.43 7.18 8.97
CA GLU A 29 -2.74 6.57 10.11
C GLU A 29 -2.71 5.03 9.99
N THR A 30 -3.00 4.29 11.06
CA THR A 30 -3.16 2.82 11.03
C THR A 30 -4.63 2.40 10.85
N ARG A 31 -5.47 3.24 10.24
CA ARG A 31 -6.93 3.03 10.17
C ARG A 31 -7.43 2.42 8.87
N LYS A 32 -6.59 2.27 7.85
CA LYS A 32 -6.97 1.70 6.56
C LYS A 32 -6.24 0.38 6.31
N PRO A 33 -6.88 -0.78 6.57
CA PRO A 33 -6.27 -2.09 6.40
C PRO A 33 -5.64 -2.29 5.03
N GLY A 34 -4.46 -2.91 5.00
CA GLY A 34 -3.69 -3.23 3.80
C GLY A 34 -3.11 -2.02 3.03
N SER A 35 -3.50 -0.78 3.34
CA SER A 35 -3.02 0.40 2.61
C SER A 35 -1.55 0.70 2.91
N ASN A 36 -0.75 0.90 1.87
CA ASN A 36 0.67 1.21 2.03
C ASN A 36 1.24 2.06 0.89
N TYR A 37 2.42 2.62 1.13
CA TYR A 37 3.39 3.00 0.09
C TYR A 37 4.58 2.05 0.17
N LEU A 38 5.12 1.63 -0.97
CA LEU A 38 6.23 0.70 -1.07
C LEU A 38 7.39 1.35 -1.84
N VAL A 39 8.48 1.59 -1.10
CA VAL A 39 9.78 1.99 -1.65
C VAL A 39 10.71 0.82 -1.45
N ALA A 40 11.07 0.13 -2.53
CA ALA A 40 11.87 -1.09 -2.46
C ALA A 40 12.59 -1.35 -3.81
N PRO A 41 13.73 -2.07 -3.78
CA PRO A 41 14.41 -2.48 -5.01
C PRO A 41 13.49 -3.27 -5.95
N GLY A 42 13.55 -2.94 -7.25
CA GLY A 42 12.74 -3.59 -8.29
C GLY A 42 11.32 -3.02 -8.44
N VAL A 43 10.90 -2.09 -7.57
CA VAL A 43 9.70 -1.28 -7.81
C VAL A 43 10.11 -0.03 -8.60
N ASP A 44 9.39 0.25 -9.68
CA ASP A 44 9.54 1.46 -10.49
C ASP A 44 9.37 2.72 -9.63
N GLU A 45 10.34 3.64 -9.68
CA GLU A 45 10.41 4.82 -8.82
C GLU A 45 9.22 5.76 -9.04
N GLU A 46 8.68 5.83 -10.26
CA GLU A 46 7.47 6.61 -10.56
C GLU A 46 6.24 6.10 -9.77
N ARG A 47 6.31 4.88 -9.23
CA ARG A 47 5.25 4.26 -8.42
C ARG A 47 5.44 4.41 -6.93
N TYR A 48 6.53 5.00 -6.45
CA TYR A 48 6.77 5.10 -5.00
C TYR A 48 5.70 5.93 -4.27
N ALA A 49 5.20 6.98 -4.92
CA ALA A 49 4.08 7.78 -4.40
C ALA A 49 2.71 7.17 -4.70
N MET A 50 2.63 6.05 -5.42
CA MET A 50 1.38 5.36 -5.67
C MET A 50 0.95 4.61 -4.41
N LYS A 51 -0.27 4.89 -3.96
CA LYS A 51 -0.87 4.13 -2.87
C LYS A 51 -1.19 2.70 -3.33
N ALA A 52 -0.58 1.72 -2.67
CA ALA A 52 -0.83 0.31 -2.90
C ALA A 52 -1.76 -0.27 -1.82
N ARG A 53 -2.23 -1.49 -2.08
CA ARG A 53 -2.97 -2.30 -1.10
C ARG A 53 -2.36 -3.70 -1.05
N THR A 54 -1.95 -4.12 0.13
CA THR A 54 -1.67 -5.52 0.43
C THR A 54 -3.01 -6.20 0.64
N PHE A 55 -3.22 -7.31 -0.06
CA PHE A 55 -4.36 -8.18 0.16
C PHE A 55 -3.92 -9.32 1.07
N ASP A 56 -4.85 -9.78 1.90
CA ASP A 56 -4.67 -11.09 2.53
C ASP A 56 -4.63 -12.13 1.40
N PRO A 57 -3.68 -13.08 1.41
CA PRO A 57 -3.73 -14.18 0.46
C PRO A 57 -5.10 -14.86 0.57
N PRO A 58 -5.83 -15.03 -0.55
CA PRO A 58 -7.11 -15.70 -0.48
C PRO A 58 -6.89 -17.13 0.00
N THR A 59 -7.79 -17.60 0.86
CA THR A 59 -7.84 -19.01 1.28
C THR A 59 -8.15 -19.91 0.08
N ASP A 60 -7.81 -21.20 0.18
CA ASP A 60 -8.15 -22.18 -0.87
C ASP A 60 -9.66 -22.21 -1.17
N GLU A 61 -10.50 -21.98 -0.16
CA GLU A 61 -11.96 -21.93 -0.31
C GLU A 61 -12.41 -20.68 -1.09
N GLU A 62 -11.84 -19.51 -0.79
CA GLU A 62 -12.11 -18.27 -1.54
C GLU A 62 -11.61 -18.37 -2.99
N ILE A 63 -10.46 -18.99 -3.21
CA ILE A 63 -9.94 -19.28 -4.56
C ILE A 63 -10.93 -20.17 -5.30
N ALA A 64 -11.38 -21.28 -4.68
CA ALA A 64 -12.33 -22.20 -5.29
C ALA A 64 -13.66 -21.50 -5.63
N GLN A 65 -14.16 -20.62 -4.76
CA GLN A 65 -15.38 -19.84 -5.01
C GLN A 65 -15.23 -18.87 -6.18
N VAL A 66 -14.11 -18.14 -6.28
CA VAL A 66 -13.86 -17.22 -7.39
C VAL A 66 -13.77 -17.99 -8.71
N LEU A 67 -13.03 -19.11 -8.72
CA LEU A 67 -12.87 -19.94 -9.92
C LEU A 67 -14.19 -20.57 -10.39
N ALA A 68 -15.09 -20.93 -9.46
CA ALA A 68 -16.41 -21.50 -9.80
C ALA A 68 -17.30 -20.51 -10.59
N HIS A 69 -17.06 -19.21 -10.46
CA HIS A 69 -17.83 -18.15 -11.13
C HIS A 69 -17.03 -17.44 -12.23
N ALA A 70 -15.78 -17.84 -12.47
CA ALA A 70 -14.96 -17.25 -13.52
C ALA A 70 -15.48 -17.66 -14.90
N PRO A 71 -15.55 -16.73 -15.87
CA PRO A 71 -15.95 -17.07 -17.24
C PRO A 71 -14.97 -18.10 -17.82
N ARG A 72 -15.53 -19.08 -18.53
CA ARG A 72 -14.79 -20.16 -19.19
C ARG A 72 -14.17 -19.74 -20.50
#